data_AF-A0A0M8W718-F1
#
_entry.id   AF-A0A0M8W718-F1
#
_cell.length_a   1.000
_cell.length_b   1.000
_cell.length_c   1.000
_cell.angle_alpha   90.00
_cell.angle_beta   90.00
_cell.angle_gamma   90.00
#
_symmetry.space_group_name_H-M   'P 1'
#
loop_
_entity.id
_entity.type
_entity.pdbx_description
1 polymer ?
#
loop_
_entity_poly.entity_id
_entity_poly.type
_entity_poly.pdbx_seq_one_letter_code
_entity_poly.pdbx_strand_id
1 'polypeptide(L)'
;LPPPAPDPDATAEAEETGDTLLSVAVDRLRDAGPPAHQVWLPPLDLPATLDQVLPPLTPDPELGLTAVGWAGRGKLSIPIGIVDRPFDQLRDLLTIDVSGAGGHIAIAGGPQSGKSTMVRTLLTSLALTHTPREVQFYCLDFGGGTLAGLAGLPHMSGVAARLDTERVSRTVAEVTSLLSARERFFLDEGIDSMATFRRRRAAGEFPDEQHGDVFLVVDGWSTVRQDFDRYIQTFGAIAARGLNYGIHLIVTTARWVELTSAIRDQAATHLELRMGDPMDSEIDMRRASTVPRLPGRGLTRDTKLHYLTALPRIDGVESAEDLTEGVAELVAAVKESWPGPAAPAVRMLPAKLPVTELPAPEAPLGGFRMPIGLEEQELSTVWHDFTETPHMVVVGDTESGKTNLLRVAAQAIMNRYSPAEARIMVVDYRRELVEAVPDEYRLGHAVSIDALKDLVSGAARAVTSRLPGPDITPARMRKADWWNGPRLFILVDDYDMVGTGPMNAPFEPLLNHLALGWEVGIHLIVSRSAAGAGRGMGEALLRRLLEVNTPTLLLSCPPSEGFILGSLKGRNLPPGRGTLVTRRKSTQVQTAALEDDAGE
;
A
#
# COMPACT_ATOMS: atom_id res chain seq x y z
N LEU A 1 -62.53 78.23 -12.40
CA LEU A 1 -61.65 78.26 -13.59
C LEU A 1 -61.41 76.81 -14.00
N PRO A 2 -61.66 76.44 -15.26
CA PRO A 2 -61.37 75.09 -15.76
C PRO A 2 -59.84 74.84 -15.76
N PRO A 3 -59.38 73.58 -15.72
CA PRO A 3 -57.95 73.26 -15.75
C PRO A 3 -57.32 73.72 -17.07
N PRO A 4 -56.03 74.12 -17.07
CA PRO A 4 -55.33 74.49 -18.29
C PRO A 4 -55.26 73.29 -19.25
N ALA A 5 -55.42 73.57 -20.55
CA ALA A 5 -55.32 72.59 -21.61
C ALA A 5 -53.96 71.88 -21.59
N PRO A 6 -53.89 70.59 -21.96
CA PRO A 6 -52.63 69.87 -22.04
C PRO A 6 -51.73 70.51 -23.11
N ASP A 7 -50.47 70.69 -22.76
CA ASP A 7 -49.43 71.17 -23.64
C ASP A 7 -49.25 70.20 -24.82
N PRO A 8 -49.44 70.63 -26.09
CA PRO A 8 -49.28 69.76 -27.24
C PRO A 8 -47.83 69.39 -27.55
N ASP A 9 -46.85 69.93 -26.81
CA ASP A 9 -45.42 69.63 -26.97
C ASP A 9 -44.88 68.53 -26.05
N ALA A 10 -45.73 67.77 -25.36
CA ALA A 10 -45.35 66.45 -24.84
C ALA A 10 -45.29 65.41 -25.99
N THR A 11 -44.50 65.72 -27.01
CA THR A 11 -44.01 64.69 -27.92
C THR A 11 -43.09 63.80 -27.10
N ALA A 12 -43.38 62.50 -27.11
CA ALA A 12 -42.50 61.49 -26.56
C ALA A 12 -41.07 61.79 -27.04
N GLU A 13 -40.15 61.98 -26.10
CA GLU A 13 -38.72 61.80 -26.37
C GLU A 13 -38.57 60.37 -26.88
N ALA A 14 -38.68 60.21 -28.20
CA ALA A 14 -38.14 59.07 -28.88
C ALA A 14 -36.66 59.08 -28.55
N GLU A 15 -36.18 58.09 -27.81
CA GLU A 15 -34.76 57.79 -27.72
C GLU A 15 -34.23 57.71 -29.16
N GLU A 16 -33.55 58.78 -29.60
CA GLU A 16 -32.78 58.79 -30.83
C GLU A 16 -31.69 57.73 -30.67
N THR A 17 -32.02 56.51 -31.08
CA THR A 17 -31.11 55.40 -31.33
C THR A 17 -30.34 55.67 -32.62
N GLY A 18 -29.66 56.82 -32.68
CA GLY A 18 -28.72 57.16 -33.74
C GLY A 18 -27.31 56.77 -33.30
N ASP A 19 -26.60 56.01 -34.13
CA ASP A 19 -25.19 55.71 -33.89
C ASP A 19 -24.40 57.02 -33.71
N THR A 20 -23.65 57.11 -32.61
CA THR A 20 -22.77 58.24 -32.36
C THR A 20 -21.70 58.35 -33.46
N LEU A 21 -21.26 59.56 -33.79
CA LEU A 21 -20.13 59.72 -34.72
C LEU A 21 -18.88 58.94 -34.29
N LEU A 22 -18.69 58.76 -32.98
CA LEU A 22 -17.62 57.95 -32.42
C LEU A 22 -17.79 56.45 -32.73
N SER A 23 -18.99 55.88 -32.57
CA SER A 23 -19.22 54.47 -32.90
C SER A 23 -19.03 54.19 -34.38
N VAL A 24 -19.56 55.06 -35.25
CA VAL A 24 -19.36 54.95 -36.71
C VAL A 24 -17.87 55.06 -37.09
N ALA A 25 -17.10 55.93 -36.43
CA ALA A 25 -15.67 56.06 -36.66
C ALA A 25 -14.89 54.84 -36.18
N VAL A 26 -15.21 54.30 -34.99
CA VAL A 26 -14.59 53.09 -34.44
C VAL A 26 -14.88 51.89 -35.33
N ASP A 27 -16.13 51.68 -35.76
CA ASP A 27 -16.50 50.54 -36.60
C ASP A 27 -15.77 50.54 -37.95
N ARG A 28 -15.52 51.73 -38.52
CA ARG A 28 -14.74 51.85 -39.76
C ARG A 28 -13.24 51.65 -39.58
N LEU A 29 -12.71 51.85 -38.37
CA LEU A 29 -11.28 51.80 -38.08
C LEU A 29 -10.86 50.53 -37.32
N ARG A 30 -11.80 49.74 -36.79
CA ARG A 30 -11.54 48.60 -35.89
C ARG A 30 -10.54 47.60 -36.44
N ASP A 31 -10.67 47.28 -37.73
CA ASP A 31 -9.84 46.31 -38.44
C ASP A 31 -8.86 46.99 -39.42
N ALA A 32 -8.68 48.31 -39.30
CA ALA A 32 -7.80 49.09 -40.15
C ALA A 32 -6.37 49.13 -39.58
N GLY A 33 -5.50 48.26 -40.11
CA GLY A 33 -4.07 48.25 -39.79
C GLY A 33 -3.63 47.01 -39.02
N PRO A 34 -2.31 46.89 -38.72
CA PRO A 34 -1.81 45.78 -37.93
C PRO A 34 -2.32 45.87 -36.48
N PRO A 35 -2.54 44.72 -35.80
CA PRO A 35 -2.94 44.72 -34.40
C PRO A 35 -1.89 45.42 -33.53
N ALA A 36 -2.35 46.18 -32.54
CA ALA A 36 -1.47 46.83 -31.60
C ALA A 36 -0.67 45.78 -30.81
N HIS A 37 0.60 46.09 -30.55
CA HIS A 37 1.43 45.28 -29.66
C HIS A 37 0.76 45.19 -28.28
N GLN A 38 0.54 43.97 -27.79
CA GLN A 38 -0.11 43.76 -26.50
C GLN A 38 0.88 44.05 -25.36
N VAL A 39 0.86 45.28 -24.89
CA VAL A 39 1.66 45.70 -23.74
C VAL A 39 1.18 44.96 -22.49
N TRP A 40 -0.13 44.97 -22.21
CA TRP A 40 -0.73 44.23 -21.12
C TRP A 40 -1.48 43.00 -21.62
N LEU A 41 -0.95 41.84 -21.25
CA LEU A 41 -1.66 40.59 -21.39
C LEU A 41 -2.86 40.57 -20.41
N PRO A 42 -3.94 39.85 -20.74
CA PRO A 42 -5.01 39.60 -19.79
C PRO A 42 -4.44 39.03 -18.48
N PRO A 43 -5.04 39.33 -17.31
CA PRO A 43 -4.67 38.66 -16.06
C PRO A 43 -4.72 37.14 -16.19
N LEU A 44 -3.75 36.43 -15.60
CA LEU A 44 -3.70 34.97 -15.62
C LEU A 44 -4.67 34.37 -14.59
N ASP A 45 -5.96 34.51 -14.86
CA ASP A 45 -7.05 34.09 -13.97
C ASP A 45 -7.75 32.81 -14.45
N LEU A 46 -7.66 32.52 -15.76
CA LEU A 46 -8.12 31.26 -16.34
C LEU A 46 -6.93 30.28 -16.42
N PRO A 47 -7.06 29.07 -15.85
CA PRO A 47 -6.02 28.07 -15.92
C PRO A 47 -5.99 27.44 -17.32
N ALA A 48 -4.78 27.20 -17.84
CA ALA A 48 -4.60 26.44 -19.07
C ALA A 48 -4.94 24.95 -18.84
N THR A 49 -5.25 24.20 -19.89
CA THR A 49 -5.41 22.73 -19.85
C THR A 49 -4.13 22.03 -20.32
N LEU A 50 -4.02 20.71 -20.14
CA LEU A 50 -2.80 19.98 -20.50
C LEU A 50 -2.52 19.95 -22.00
N ASP A 51 -3.58 19.86 -22.82
CA ASP A 51 -3.50 19.94 -24.28
C ASP A 51 -3.09 21.33 -24.80
N GLN A 52 -3.24 22.39 -23.98
CA GLN A 52 -2.77 23.74 -24.31
C GLN A 52 -1.31 23.97 -23.92
N VAL A 53 -0.79 23.30 -22.88
CA VAL A 53 0.61 23.43 -22.44
C VAL A 53 1.54 22.37 -23.01
N LEU A 54 0.99 21.32 -23.61
CA LEU A 54 1.71 20.30 -24.37
C LEU A 54 1.54 20.54 -25.88
N PRO A 55 2.46 20.03 -26.72
CA PRO A 55 2.21 19.92 -28.15
C PRO A 55 1.00 18.99 -28.43
N PRO A 56 0.45 19.01 -29.66
CA PRO A 56 -0.71 18.20 -30.03
C PRO A 56 -0.56 16.73 -29.67
N LEU A 57 -1.54 16.21 -28.93
CA LEU A 57 -1.59 14.82 -28.46
C LEU A 57 -2.25 13.95 -29.53
N THR A 58 -1.60 12.84 -29.88
CA THR A 58 -2.13 11.87 -30.85
C THR A 58 -1.98 10.46 -30.31
N PRO A 59 -2.98 9.57 -30.49
CA PRO A 59 -2.81 8.14 -30.20
C PRO A 59 -1.73 7.53 -31.09
N ASP A 60 -0.78 6.82 -30.46
CA ASP A 60 0.28 6.08 -31.11
C ASP A 60 0.21 4.59 -30.71
N PRO A 61 0.36 3.64 -31.64
CA PRO A 61 0.20 2.22 -31.37
C PRO A 61 1.26 1.62 -30.43
N GLU A 62 2.40 2.29 -30.21
CA GLU A 62 3.46 1.83 -29.31
C GLU A 62 3.59 2.70 -28.06
N LEU A 63 3.29 3.99 -28.19
CA LEU A 63 3.53 4.99 -27.14
C LEU A 63 2.26 5.44 -26.40
N GLY A 64 1.08 5.06 -26.87
CA GLY A 64 -0.20 5.49 -26.30
C GLY A 64 -0.57 6.93 -26.69
N LEU A 65 -1.41 7.58 -25.89
CA LEU A 65 -1.78 8.98 -26.12
C LEU A 65 -0.64 9.92 -25.70
N THR A 66 0.05 10.51 -26.67
CA THR A 66 1.21 11.37 -26.39
C THR A 66 1.49 12.40 -27.49
N ALA A 67 2.38 13.35 -27.23
CA ALA A 67 2.89 14.29 -28.23
C ALA A 67 3.99 13.62 -29.09
N VAL A 68 3.59 12.94 -30.16
CA VAL A 68 4.51 12.18 -31.02
C VAL A 68 5.53 13.14 -31.68
N GLY A 69 6.81 12.76 -31.62
CA GLY A 69 7.90 13.55 -32.22
C GLY A 69 8.34 14.77 -31.41
N TRP A 70 7.71 15.07 -30.27
CA TRP A 70 8.19 16.11 -29.37
C TRP A 70 9.51 15.69 -28.72
N ALA A 71 10.54 16.54 -28.83
CA ALA A 71 11.87 16.27 -28.28
C ALA A 71 11.90 16.09 -26.75
N GLY A 72 10.88 16.60 -26.04
CA GLY A 72 10.72 16.43 -24.60
C GLY A 72 10.07 15.11 -24.16
N ARG A 73 9.51 14.30 -25.08
CA ARG A 73 8.86 13.02 -24.74
C ARG A 73 9.87 12.07 -24.08
N GLY A 74 9.48 11.42 -23.00
CA GLY A 74 10.34 10.43 -22.33
C GLY A 74 11.58 11.03 -21.65
N LYS A 75 11.66 12.36 -21.48
CA LYS A 75 12.82 13.05 -20.89
C LYS A 75 12.64 13.41 -19.42
N LEU A 76 11.52 13.03 -18.81
CA LEU A 76 11.17 13.40 -17.44
C LEU A 76 11.15 14.93 -17.21
N SER A 77 10.91 15.69 -18.28
CA SER A 77 10.69 17.13 -18.22
C SER A 77 9.27 17.42 -18.70
N ILE A 78 8.43 17.96 -17.82
CA ILE A 78 6.99 18.07 -18.08
C ILE A 78 6.45 19.49 -17.83
N PRO A 79 5.61 20.02 -18.74
CA PRO A 79 4.88 21.26 -18.49
C PRO A 79 3.69 21.00 -17.56
N ILE A 80 3.45 21.93 -16.63
CA ILE A 80 2.44 21.80 -15.57
C ILE A 80 1.61 23.07 -15.36
N GLY A 81 1.84 24.12 -16.15
CA GLY A 81 1.16 25.40 -16.00
C GLY A 81 1.83 26.52 -16.77
N ILE A 82 1.46 27.76 -16.41
CA ILE A 82 1.95 28.98 -17.05
C ILE A 82 2.56 29.90 -15.99
N VAL A 83 3.74 30.46 -16.28
CA VAL A 83 4.39 31.52 -15.50
C VAL A 83 4.08 32.86 -16.15
N ASP A 84 3.65 33.82 -15.34
CA ASP A 84 3.38 35.19 -15.77
C ASP A 84 4.65 36.04 -15.69
N ARG A 85 5.04 36.68 -16.79
CA ARG A 85 6.19 37.61 -16.88
C ARG A 85 5.74 39.00 -17.31
N PRO A 86 5.10 39.79 -16.43
CA PRO A 86 4.54 41.09 -16.79
C PRO A 86 5.57 42.08 -17.32
N PHE A 87 6.81 42.06 -16.77
CA PHE A 87 7.87 42.97 -17.21
C PHE A 87 8.32 42.69 -18.65
N ASP A 88 8.36 41.41 -19.03
CA ASP A 88 8.75 40.96 -20.37
C ASP A 88 7.57 40.89 -21.35
N GLN A 89 6.35 41.21 -20.88
CA GLN A 89 5.10 41.21 -21.65
C GLN A 89 4.81 39.86 -22.33
N LEU A 90 5.19 38.76 -21.67
CA LEU A 90 5.02 37.40 -22.17
C LEU A 90 4.65 36.42 -21.05
N ARG A 91 4.28 35.20 -21.46
CA ARG A 91 3.99 34.06 -20.58
C ARG A 91 4.88 32.90 -20.97
N ASP A 92 5.48 32.25 -19.98
CA ASP A 92 6.33 31.07 -20.18
C ASP A 92 5.60 29.81 -19.68
N LEU A 93 5.98 28.65 -20.22
CA LEU A 93 5.53 27.37 -19.67
C LEU A 93 6.22 27.12 -18.32
N LEU A 94 5.41 26.82 -17.30
CA LEU A 94 5.94 26.25 -16.07
C LEU A 94 6.31 24.78 -16.35
N THR A 95 7.60 24.53 -16.52
CA THR A 95 8.13 23.19 -16.78
C THR A 95 8.94 22.73 -15.57
N ILE A 96 8.78 21.46 -15.19
CA ILE A 96 9.60 20.83 -14.16
C ILE A 96 10.46 19.72 -14.77
N ASP A 97 11.69 19.58 -14.30
CA ASP A 97 12.61 18.52 -14.69
C ASP A 97 12.81 17.57 -13.50
N VAL A 98 12.32 16.34 -13.65
CA VAL A 98 12.46 15.25 -12.67
C VAL A 98 13.46 14.18 -13.10
N SER A 99 14.28 14.45 -14.14
CA SER A 99 15.25 13.49 -14.66
C SER A 99 16.45 13.23 -13.73
N GLY A 100 16.77 14.19 -12.85
CA GLY A 100 17.95 14.17 -11.97
C GLY A 100 17.68 14.75 -10.58
N ALA A 101 18.46 15.75 -10.15
CA ALA A 101 18.38 16.32 -8.80
C ALA A 101 16.99 16.91 -8.46
N GLY A 102 16.26 17.40 -9.47
CA GLY A 102 14.87 17.87 -9.35
C GLY A 102 13.83 16.75 -9.20
N GLY A 103 14.25 15.48 -9.13
CA GLY A 103 13.36 14.33 -9.17
C GLY A 103 12.45 14.16 -7.95
N HIS A 104 12.78 14.77 -6.81
CA HIS A 104 11.90 14.83 -5.64
C HIS A 104 11.15 16.17 -5.62
N ILE A 105 9.83 16.10 -5.45
CA ILE A 105 8.93 17.25 -5.51
C ILE A 105 8.26 17.44 -4.15
N ALA A 106 8.32 18.66 -3.64
CA ALA A 106 7.53 19.07 -2.48
C ALA A 106 6.57 20.21 -2.87
N ILE A 107 5.30 20.06 -2.49
CA ILE A 107 4.22 20.98 -2.83
C ILE A 107 3.65 21.54 -1.54
N ALA A 108 3.78 22.85 -1.32
CA ALA A 108 3.24 23.51 -0.15
C ALA A 108 2.11 24.47 -0.52
N GLY A 109 1.13 24.60 0.37
CA GLY A 109 0.04 25.55 0.19
C GLY A 109 -1.03 25.41 1.25
N GLY A 110 -1.75 26.50 1.52
CA GLY A 110 -2.85 26.51 2.48
C GLY A 110 -4.00 25.55 2.12
N PRO A 111 -5.00 25.37 2.99
CA PRO A 111 -6.22 24.63 2.66
C PRO A 111 -6.84 25.14 1.35
N GLN A 112 -7.32 24.23 0.49
CA GLN A 112 -7.96 24.54 -0.80
C GLN A 112 -7.12 25.36 -1.79
N SER A 113 -5.80 25.48 -1.60
CA SER A 113 -4.89 26.18 -2.54
C SER A 113 -4.67 25.46 -3.87
N GLY A 114 -5.15 24.24 -4.04
CA GLY A 114 -4.98 23.44 -5.26
C GLY A 114 -3.88 22.37 -5.20
N LYS A 115 -3.35 22.02 -4.02
CA LYS A 115 -2.29 20.99 -3.86
C LYS A 115 -2.61 19.67 -4.58
N SER A 116 -3.77 19.07 -4.31
CA SER A 116 -4.15 17.81 -4.94
C SER A 116 -4.43 17.96 -6.44
N THR A 117 -4.88 19.13 -6.91
CA THR A 117 -4.98 19.43 -8.33
C THR A 117 -3.60 19.50 -8.99
N MET A 118 -2.62 20.17 -8.37
CA MET A 118 -1.24 20.18 -8.84
C MET A 118 -0.66 18.77 -8.95
N VAL A 119 -0.87 17.92 -7.94
CA VAL A 119 -0.45 16.50 -8.02
C VAL A 119 -1.11 15.79 -9.20
N ARG A 120 -2.42 15.98 -9.40
CA ARG A 120 -3.11 15.37 -10.56
C ARG A 120 -2.55 15.87 -11.89
N THR A 121 -2.27 17.16 -12.03
CA THR A 121 -1.63 17.76 -13.22
C THR A 121 -0.24 17.20 -13.45
N LEU A 122 0.55 17.02 -12.39
CA LEU A 122 1.88 16.41 -12.48
C LEU A 122 1.81 14.96 -13.00
N LEU A 123 0.96 14.13 -12.40
CA LEU A 123 0.84 12.72 -12.77
C LEU A 123 0.26 12.54 -14.18
N THR A 124 -0.74 13.34 -14.55
CA THR A 124 -1.34 13.29 -15.89
C THR A 124 -0.40 13.84 -16.96
N SER A 125 0.38 14.90 -16.66
CA SER A 125 1.42 15.38 -17.57
C SER A 125 2.54 14.36 -17.77
N LEU A 126 2.96 13.65 -16.70
CA LEU A 126 3.86 12.49 -16.82
C LEU A 126 3.23 11.39 -17.68
N ALA A 127 1.96 11.05 -17.47
CA ALA A 127 1.25 10.01 -18.22
C ALA A 127 1.09 10.32 -19.72
N LEU A 128 0.93 11.60 -20.07
CA LEU A 128 0.83 12.06 -21.46
C LEU A 128 2.20 12.16 -22.17
N THR A 129 3.30 12.13 -21.42
CA THR A 129 4.66 12.30 -21.95
C THR A 129 5.51 11.03 -21.86
N HIS A 130 5.02 10.01 -21.14
CA HIS A 130 5.71 8.76 -20.88
C HIS A 130 4.72 7.58 -20.97
N THR A 131 5.20 6.41 -21.34
CA THR A 131 4.41 5.17 -21.32
C THR A 131 4.27 4.60 -19.91
N PRO A 132 3.28 3.71 -19.65
CA PRO A 132 3.18 2.96 -18.39
C PRO A 132 4.39 2.08 -18.06
N ARG A 133 5.22 1.77 -19.05
CA ARG A 133 6.52 1.12 -18.84
C ARG A 133 7.57 2.12 -18.37
N GLU A 134 7.56 3.35 -18.89
CA GLU A 134 8.53 4.39 -18.55
C GLU A 134 8.29 4.96 -17.15
N VAL A 135 7.04 5.15 -16.71
CA VAL A 135 6.72 5.70 -15.38
C VAL A 135 5.59 4.94 -14.67
N GLN A 136 5.67 4.83 -13.34
CA GLN A 136 4.63 4.21 -12.51
C GLN A 136 4.30 5.07 -11.27
N PHE A 137 3.04 5.08 -10.87
CA PHE A 137 2.55 5.91 -9.77
C PHE A 137 1.99 5.07 -8.61
N TYR A 138 2.51 5.34 -7.41
CA TYR A 138 2.03 4.77 -6.15
C TYR A 138 1.54 5.92 -5.27
N CYS A 139 0.23 5.99 -5.01
CA CYS A 139 -0.38 7.13 -4.36
C CYS A 139 -0.89 6.80 -2.96
N LEU A 140 -0.47 7.59 -1.98
CA LEU A 140 -1.05 7.67 -0.64
C LEU A 140 -1.90 8.94 -0.56
N ASP A 141 -3.22 8.80 -0.61
CA ASP A 141 -4.18 9.90 -0.64
C ASP A 141 -4.76 10.16 0.76
N PHE A 142 -4.24 11.18 1.42
CA PHE A 142 -4.72 11.69 2.70
C PHE A 142 -5.34 13.10 2.59
N GLY A 143 -5.25 13.73 1.42
CA GLY A 143 -5.55 15.14 1.17
C GLY A 143 -6.98 15.43 0.73
N GLY A 144 -7.77 14.41 0.39
CA GLY A 144 -9.19 14.59 0.03
C GLY A 144 -9.80 13.51 -0.87
N GLY A 145 -9.08 12.43 -1.19
CA GLY A 145 -9.60 11.33 -2.02
C GLY A 145 -9.60 11.62 -3.52
N THR A 146 -9.05 12.77 -3.95
CA THR A 146 -9.11 13.21 -5.35
C THR A 146 -8.19 12.40 -6.28
N LEU A 147 -7.17 11.72 -5.74
CA LEU A 147 -6.28 10.86 -6.54
C LEU A 147 -6.97 9.57 -6.97
N ALA A 148 -8.06 9.17 -6.31
CA ALA A 148 -8.87 8.02 -6.72
C ALA A 148 -9.43 8.18 -8.14
N GLY A 149 -9.68 9.41 -8.60
CA GLY A 149 -10.09 9.68 -9.98
C GLY A 149 -9.05 9.29 -11.04
N LEU A 150 -7.78 9.14 -10.65
CA LEU A 150 -6.69 8.70 -11.53
C LEU A 150 -6.45 7.18 -11.49
N ALA A 151 -7.20 6.42 -10.69
CA ALA A 151 -7.00 4.99 -10.52
C ALA A 151 -7.13 4.18 -11.82
N GLY A 152 -7.84 4.73 -12.82
CA GLY A 152 -8.00 4.11 -14.14
C GLY A 152 -6.80 4.29 -15.09
N LEU A 153 -5.80 5.12 -14.75
CA LEU A 153 -4.63 5.30 -15.60
C LEU A 153 -3.83 4.00 -15.70
N PRO A 154 -3.35 3.62 -16.90
CA PRO A 154 -2.51 2.44 -17.03
C PRO A 154 -1.15 2.61 -16.33
N HIS A 155 -0.70 3.84 -16.03
CA HIS A 155 0.50 4.14 -15.24
C HIS A 155 0.33 3.96 -13.73
N MET A 156 -0.91 3.78 -13.24
CA MET A 156 -1.21 3.73 -11.81
C MET A 156 -1.00 2.32 -11.24
N SER A 157 -0.06 2.16 -10.31
CA SER A 157 0.15 0.92 -9.56
C SER A 157 -0.84 0.76 -8.40
N GLY A 158 -1.31 1.85 -7.82
CA GLY A 158 -2.31 1.82 -6.76
C GLY A 158 -2.53 3.15 -6.05
N VAL A 159 -3.74 3.33 -5.55
CA VAL A 159 -4.14 4.46 -4.70
C VAL A 159 -4.60 3.94 -3.35
N ALA A 160 -3.96 4.37 -2.28
CA ALA A 160 -4.28 4.02 -0.90
C ALA A 160 -4.88 5.21 -0.18
N ALA A 161 -6.15 5.09 0.21
CA ALA A 161 -6.82 6.08 1.04
C ALA A 161 -6.37 5.97 2.51
N ARG A 162 -6.52 7.05 3.29
CA ARG A 162 -6.20 7.11 4.73
C ARG A 162 -6.69 5.91 5.55
N LEU A 163 -7.90 5.43 5.29
CA LEU A 163 -8.53 4.34 6.06
C LEU A 163 -8.02 2.95 5.67
N ASP A 164 -7.41 2.79 4.49
CA ASP A 164 -6.87 1.52 4.01
C ASP A 164 -5.43 1.32 4.50
N THR A 165 -5.28 1.12 5.80
CA THR A 165 -3.97 1.02 6.46
C THR A 165 -3.10 -0.12 5.93
N GLU A 166 -3.72 -1.22 5.48
CA GLU A 166 -3.02 -2.36 4.87
C GLU A 166 -2.44 -1.93 3.52
N ARG A 167 -3.23 -1.29 2.65
CA ARG A 167 -2.73 -0.83 1.36
C ARG A 167 -1.68 0.25 1.49
N VAL A 168 -1.77 1.14 2.49
CA VAL A 168 -0.71 2.10 2.82
C VAL A 168 0.59 1.37 3.18
N SER A 169 0.51 0.39 4.09
CA SER A 169 1.65 -0.42 4.51
C SER A 169 2.29 -1.16 3.33
N ARG A 170 1.47 -1.84 2.52
CA ARG A 170 1.90 -2.56 1.31
C ARG A 170 2.51 -1.65 0.26
N THR A 171 1.93 -0.48 0.02
CA THR A 171 2.46 0.49 -0.95
C THR A 171 3.87 0.96 -0.55
N VAL A 172 4.07 1.30 0.72
CA VAL A 172 5.40 1.70 1.23
C VAL A 172 6.37 0.53 1.14
N ALA A 173 5.95 -0.68 1.53
CA ALA A 173 6.79 -1.89 1.48
C ALA A 173 7.20 -2.29 0.06
N GLU A 174 6.31 -2.15 -0.92
CA GLU A 174 6.60 -2.48 -2.32
C GLU A 174 7.68 -1.55 -2.87
N VAL A 175 7.57 -0.24 -2.63
CA VAL A 175 8.55 0.75 -3.11
C VAL A 175 9.90 0.57 -2.41
N THR A 176 9.94 0.28 -1.10
CA THR A 176 11.20 0.01 -0.41
C THR A 176 11.86 -1.30 -0.83
N SER A 177 11.06 -2.32 -1.16
CA SER A 177 11.55 -3.58 -1.68
C SER A 177 12.13 -3.40 -3.08
N LEU A 178 11.45 -2.64 -3.94
CA LEU A 178 11.96 -2.29 -5.27
C LEU A 178 13.28 -1.52 -5.20
N LEU A 179 13.40 -0.55 -4.28
CA LEU A 179 14.65 0.19 -4.05
C LEU A 179 15.80 -0.77 -3.73
N SER A 180 15.56 -1.70 -2.80
CA SER A 180 16.56 -2.67 -2.35
C SER A 180 16.90 -3.68 -3.46
N ALA A 181 15.92 -4.06 -4.28
CA ALA A 181 16.12 -4.93 -5.45
C ALA A 181 16.98 -4.23 -6.51
N ARG A 182 16.72 -2.95 -6.80
CA ARG A 182 17.51 -2.15 -7.75
C ARG A 182 18.93 -1.90 -7.29
N GLU A 183 19.16 -1.66 -6.01
CA GLU A 183 20.50 -1.55 -5.44
C GLU A 183 21.37 -2.78 -5.77
N ARG A 184 20.78 -3.98 -5.65
CA ARG A 184 21.46 -5.25 -6.01
C ARG A 184 21.58 -5.42 -7.52
N PHE A 185 20.49 -5.21 -8.25
CA PHE A 185 20.46 -5.36 -9.71
C PHE A 185 21.48 -4.45 -10.41
N PHE A 186 21.61 -3.19 -9.99
CA PHE A 186 22.57 -2.26 -10.57
C PHE A 186 24.02 -2.70 -10.32
N LEU A 187 24.29 -3.25 -9.13
CA LEU A 187 25.59 -3.80 -8.80
C LEU A 187 25.91 -5.01 -9.70
N ASP A 188 24.97 -5.96 -9.81
CA ASP A 188 25.16 -7.21 -10.54
C ASP A 188 25.32 -6.98 -12.06
N GLU A 189 24.56 -6.04 -12.62
CA GLU A 189 24.55 -5.72 -14.06
C GLU A 189 25.53 -4.59 -14.46
N GLY A 190 26.32 -4.08 -13.50
CA GLY A 190 27.30 -3.02 -13.72
C GLY A 190 26.69 -1.70 -14.20
N ILE A 191 25.52 -1.32 -13.67
CA ILE A 191 24.80 -0.10 -14.00
C ILE A 191 25.27 1.04 -13.09
N ASP A 192 25.89 2.06 -13.69
CA ASP A 192 26.49 3.18 -12.96
C ASP A 192 25.50 4.30 -12.57
N SER A 193 24.35 4.37 -13.22
CA SER A 193 23.36 5.43 -13.03
C SER A 193 21.98 5.05 -13.54
N MET A 194 20.94 5.69 -13.00
CA MET A 194 19.58 5.54 -13.51
C MET A 194 19.45 5.97 -14.99
N ALA A 195 20.24 6.95 -15.45
CA ALA A 195 20.26 7.33 -16.86
C ALA A 195 20.75 6.19 -17.77
N THR A 196 21.79 5.46 -17.35
CA THR A 196 22.26 4.25 -18.04
C THR A 196 21.19 3.16 -18.03
N PHE A 197 20.52 2.93 -16.90
CA PHE A 197 19.40 1.98 -16.82
C PHE A 197 18.28 2.32 -17.81
N ARG A 198 17.79 3.58 -17.81
CA ARG A 198 16.75 4.05 -18.75
C ARG A 198 17.16 3.80 -20.21
N ARG A 199 18.40 4.11 -20.57
CA ARG A 199 18.94 3.91 -21.94
C ARG A 199 19.00 2.43 -22.33
N ARG A 200 19.58 1.57 -21.47
CA ARG A 200 19.70 0.11 -21.73
C ARG A 200 18.33 -0.56 -21.80
N ARG A 201 17.39 -0.14 -20.94
CA ARG A 201 16.00 -0.62 -20.97
C ARG A 201 15.28 -0.19 -22.25
N ALA A 202 15.46 1.05 -22.72
CA ALA A 202 14.91 1.50 -24.00
C ALA A 202 15.49 0.73 -25.21
N ALA A 203 16.71 0.19 -25.08
CA ALA A 203 17.31 -0.70 -26.08
C ALA A 203 16.83 -2.16 -25.98
N GLY A 204 15.97 -2.49 -25.01
CA GLY A 204 15.39 -3.83 -24.85
C GLY A 204 16.26 -4.84 -24.08
N GLU A 205 17.34 -4.40 -23.43
CA GLU A 205 18.29 -5.29 -22.73
C GLU A 205 17.69 -5.96 -21.49
N PHE A 206 16.66 -5.36 -20.88
CA PHE A 206 16.04 -5.82 -19.65
C PHE A 206 14.53 -6.04 -19.83
N PRO A 207 14.10 -7.10 -20.53
CA PRO A 207 12.69 -7.32 -20.86
C PRO A 207 11.83 -7.64 -19.62
N ASP A 208 12.43 -8.28 -18.61
CA ASP A 208 11.76 -8.69 -17.36
C ASP A 208 11.62 -7.54 -16.35
N GLU A 209 12.34 -6.43 -16.55
CA GLU A 209 12.27 -5.24 -15.70
C GLU A 209 10.99 -4.43 -15.98
N GLN A 210 9.98 -4.70 -15.15
CA GLN A 210 8.64 -4.13 -15.30
C GLN A 210 8.60 -2.64 -14.94
N HIS A 211 9.44 -2.18 -14.00
CA HIS A 211 9.43 -0.81 -13.51
C HIS A 211 10.42 0.11 -14.26
N GLY A 212 9.97 1.35 -14.52
CA GLY A 212 10.79 2.47 -15.00
C GLY A 212 11.05 3.46 -13.87
N ASP A 213 10.69 4.72 -14.02
CA ASP A 213 10.74 5.69 -12.93
C ASP A 213 9.48 5.61 -12.07
N VAL A 214 9.66 5.36 -10.77
CA VAL A 214 8.57 5.12 -9.82
C VAL A 214 8.35 6.36 -8.99
N PHE A 215 7.12 6.89 -8.99
CA PHE A 215 6.73 8.04 -8.18
C PHE A 215 5.85 7.60 -7.01
N LEU A 216 6.40 7.72 -5.80
CA LEU A 216 5.67 7.58 -4.56
C LEU A 216 5.08 8.94 -4.17
N VAL A 217 3.77 9.06 -4.25
CA VAL A 217 3.02 10.28 -3.98
C VAL A 217 2.41 10.20 -2.59
N VAL A 218 2.59 11.25 -1.79
CA VAL A 218 2.03 11.40 -0.45
C VAL A 218 1.26 12.72 -0.40
N ASP A 219 -0.05 12.66 -0.64
CA ASP A 219 -0.91 13.84 -0.56
C ASP A 219 -1.43 14.00 0.88
N GLY A 220 -0.85 14.93 1.65
CA GLY A 220 -1.25 15.20 3.03
C GLY A 220 -0.23 14.73 4.07
N TRP A 221 0.94 15.36 4.11
CA TRP A 221 2.02 15.02 5.05
C TRP A 221 1.62 15.14 6.54
N SER A 222 0.71 16.05 6.87
CA SER A 222 0.19 16.20 8.24
C SER A 222 -0.46 14.91 8.76
N THR A 223 -1.16 14.16 7.90
CA THR A 223 -1.74 12.86 8.24
C THR A 223 -0.67 11.80 8.46
N VAL A 224 0.42 11.81 7.67
CA VAL A 224 1.55 10.91 7.91
C VAL A 224 2.09 11.10 9.32
N ARG A 225 2.25 12.35 9.77
CA ARG A 225 2.77 12.64 11.12
C ARG A 225 1.84 12.19 12.25
N GLN A 226 0.54 12.11 12.00
CA GLN A 226 -0.46 11.78 13.02
C GLN A 226 -0.74 10.28 13.09
N ASP A 227 -0.93 9.64 11.93
CA ASP A 227 -1.46 8.28 11.84
C ASP A 227 -0.40 7.26 11.38
N PHE A 228 0.67 7.73 10.73
CA PHE A 228 1.66 6.88 10.05
C PHE A 228 3.12 7.30 10.35
N ASP A 229 3.36 7.82 11.55
CA ASP A 229 4.64 8.36 12.00
C ASP A 229 5.81 7.37 11.86
N ARG A 230 5.51 6.07 12.04
CA ARG A 230 6.44 4.95 11.81
C ARG A 230 7.11 4.94 10.44
N TYR A 231 6.48 5.53 9.40
CA TYR A 231 7.05 5.57 8.05
C TYR A 231 7.87 6.84 7.77
N ILE A 232 7.92 7.83 8.67
CA ILE A 232 8.66 9.08 8.45
C ILE A 232 10.14 8.80 8.14
N GLN A 233 10.75 7.88 8.88
CA GLN A 233 12.15 7.47 8.65
C GLN A 233 12.30 6.74 7.31
N THR A 234 11.32 5.92 6.93
CA THR A 234 11.29 5.24 5.64
C THR A 234 11.21 6.22 4.48
N PHE A 235 10.33 7.23 4.54
CA PHE A 235 10.24 8.28 3.54
C PHE A 235 11.52 9.11 3.45
N GLY A 236 12.14 9.44 4.60
CA GLY A 236 13.45 10.11 4.61
C GLY A 236 14.56 9.26 3.98
N ALA A 237 14.54 7.95 4.21
CA ALA A 237 15.48 7.01 3.60
C ALA A 237 15.28 6.90 2.08
N ILE A 238 14.03 6.87 1.60
CA ILE A 238 13.70 6.95 0.17
C ILE A 238 14.19 8.28 -0.40
N ALA A 239 13.93 9.41 0.27
CA ALA A 239 14.35 10.73 -0.17
C ALA A 239 15.89 10.85 -0.32
N ALA A 240 16.64 10.18 0.54
CA ALA A 240 18.10 10.27 0.55
C ALA A 240 18.79 9.45 -0.56
N ARG A 241 18.20 8.34 -1.02
CA ARG A 241 18.86 7.42 -1.97
C ARG A 241 18.02 7.04 -3.19
N GLY A 242 16.72 7.29 -3.17
CA GLY A 242 15.76 6.84 -4.17
C GLY A 242 16.06 7.33 -5.58
N LEU A 243 16.50 8.59 -5.73
CA LEU A 243 16.81 9.17 -7.05
C LEU A 243 17.89 8.42 -7.81
N ASN A 244 18.88 7.84 -7.11
CA ASN A 244 19.94 7.06 -7.76
C ASN A 244 19.41 5.80 -8.46
N TYR A 245 18.24 5.32 -8.05
CA TYR A 245 17.59 4.12 -8.53
C TYR A 245 16.22 4.40 -9.14
N GLY A 246 15.94 5.64 -9.55
CA GLY A 246 14.71 6.01 -10.25
C GLY A 246 13.44 5.92 -9.39
N ILE A 247 13.57 6.16 -8.09
CA ILE A 247 12.44 6.27 -7.17
C ILE A 247 12.33 7.72 -6.73
N HIS A 248 11.18 8.31 -7.05
CA HIS A 248 10.83 9.71 -6.86
C HIS A 248 9.80 9.83 -5.74
N LEU A 249 9.93 10.88 -4.92
CA LEU A 249 9.01 11.19 -3.84
C LEU A 249 8.31 12.52 -4.17
N ILE A 250 6.98 12.51 -4.19
CA ILE A 250 6.13 13.70 -4.33
C ILE A 250 5.35 13.86 -3.04
N VAL A 251 5.54 14.95 -2.31
CA VAL A 251 4.86 15.18 -1.03
C VAL A 251 4.10 16.48 -1.05
N THR A 252 2.86 16.47 -0.56
CA THR A 252 2.10 17.70 -0.31
C THR A 252 2.06 18.02 1.18
N THR A 253 2.18 19.30 1.51
CA THR A 253 2.15 19.79 2.89
C THR A 253 1.37 21.10 3.00
N ALA A 254 0.79 21.39 4.17
CA ALA A 254 0.14 22.67 4.42
C ALA A 254 1.18 23.79 4.65
N ARG A 255 2.28 23.43 5.33
CA ARG A 255 3.37 24.34 5.70
C ARG A 255 4.71 23.63 5.50
N TRP A 256 5.72 24.36 5.04
CA TRP A 256 7.04 23.78 4.82
C TRP A 256 7.66 23.18 6.09
N VAL A 257 7.42 23.80 7.25
CA VAL A 257 7.91 23.34 8.56
C VAL A 257 7.36 21.98 9.02
N GLU A 258 6.29 21.47 8.38
CA GLU A 258 5.77 20.14 8.70
C GLU A 258 6.65 19.01 8.13
N LEU A 259 7.38 19.29 7.04
CA LEU A 259 8.32 18.35 6.44
C LEU A 259 9.56 18.22 7.33
N THR A 260 10.11 17.00 7.39
CA THR A 260 11.42 16.78 8.01
C THR A 260 12.51 17.39 7.12
N SER A 261 13.63 17.82 7.71
CA SER A 261 14.78 18.30 6.94
C SER A 261 15.25 17.28 5.90
N ALA A 262 15.26 16.00 6.28
CA ALA A 262 15.64 14.90 5.38
C ALA A 262 14.80 14.83 4.10
N ILE A 263 13.51 15.20 4.14
CA ILE A 263 12.65 15.19 2.95
C ILE A 263 12.72 16.54 2.24
N ARG A 264 12.57 17.64 2.99
CA ARG A 264 12.55 18.99 2.42
C ARG A 264 13.85 19.32 1.69
N ASP A 265 14.99 18.99 2.28
CA ASP A 265 16.29 19.38 1.75
C ASP A 265 16.71 18.47 0.56
N GLN A 266 16.14 17.26 0.46
CA GLN A 266 16.33 16.35 -0.70
C GLN A 266 15.35 16.63 -1.85
N ALA A 267 14.21 17.25 -1.57
CA ALA A 267 13.29 17.74 -2.60
C ALA A 267 13.82 19.03 -3.20
N ALA A 268 14.56 18.96 -4.31
CA ALA A 268 15.06 20.17 -4.97
C ALA A 268 13.93 20.95 -5.67
N THR A 269 12.88 20.28 -6.14
CA THR A 269 11.74 20.90 -6.80
C THR A 269 10.69 21.32 -5.76
N HIS A 270 10.58 22.63 -5.53
CA HIS A 270 9.59 23.21 -4.63
C HIS A 270 8.50 23.92 -5.43
N LEU A 271 7.26 23.48 -5.27
CA LEU A 271 6.08 24.11 -5.86
C LEU A 271 5.26 24.77 -4.75
N GLU A 272 5.48 26.06 -4.53
CA GLU A 272 4.77 26.84 -3.51
C GLU A 272 3.50 27.46 -4.09
N LEU A 273 2.35 26.94 -3.70
CA LEU A 273 1.04 27.53 -3.96
C LEU A 273 0.74 28.64 -2.96
N ARG A 274 -0.44 29.27 -3.07
CA ARG A 274 -0.89 30.24 -2.08
C ARG A 274 -0.80 29.68 -0.65
N MET A 275 0.11 30.25 0.14
CA MET A 275 0.30 29.91 1.55
C MET A 275 -0.85 30.47 2.40
N GLY A 276 -1.19 29.77 3.48
CA GLY A 276 -2.16 30.24 4.48
C GLY A 276 -1.65 31.49 5.20
N ASP A 277 -0.39 31.43 5.65
CA ASP A 277 0.36 32.57 6.16
C ASP A 277 1.58 32.81 5.25
N PRO A 278 1.75 34.02 4.66
CA PRO A 278 2.95 34.36 3.88
C PRO A 278 4.27 34.22 4.65
N MET A 279 4.26 34.28 5.99
CA MET A 279 5.45 34.04 6.82
C MET A 279 6.00 32.62 6.69
N ASP A 280 5.15 31.67 6.30
CA ASP A 280 5.56 30.28 6.07
C ASP A 280 6.21 30.05 4.71
N SER A 281 6.29 31.06 3.84
CA SER A 281 6.91 30.95 2.50
C SER A 281 8.41 30.66 2.60
N GLU A 282 8.90 29.70 1.81
CA GLU A 282 10.35 29.45 1.66
C GLU A 282 10.98 30.29 0.54
N ILE A 283 10.16 30.93 -0.29
CA ILE A 283 10.61 31.73 -1.44
C ILE A 283 10.82 33.19 -1.04
N ASP A 284 9.74 33.85 -0.62
CA ASP A 284 9.74 35.27 -0.26
C ASP A 284 8.42 35.67 0.39
N MET A 285 8.46 36.02 1.68
CA MET A 285 7.28 36.43 2.45
C MET A 285 6.49 37.58 1.79
N ARG A 286 7.17 38.58 1.22
CA ARG A 286 6.50 39.76 0.65
C ARG A 286 5.79 39.37 -0.65
N ARG A 287 6.45 38.61 -1.52
CA ARG A 287 5.83 38.10 -2.75
C ARG A 287 4.72 37.10 -2.46
N ALA A 288 4.87 36.24 -1.46
CA ALA A 288 3.83 35.28 -1.08
C ALA A 288 2.54 35.99 -0.67
N SER A 289 2.64 37.17 -0.05
CA SER A 289 1.47 37.97 0.30
C SER A 289 0.70 38.50 -0.92
N THR A 290 1.36 38.68 -2.08
CA THR A 290 0.76 39.17 -3.33
C THR A 290 0.16 38.08 -4.21
N VAL A 291 0.36 36.80 -3.91
CA VAL A 291 -0.23 35.69 -4.68
C VAL A 291 -1.76 35.75 -4.57
N PRO A 292 -2.54 35.79 -5.67
CA PRO A 292 -3.99 35.84 -5.57
C PRO A 292 -4.60 34.64 -4.84
N ARG A 293 -5.77 34.83 -4.22
CA ARG A 293 -6.54 33.76 -3.56
C ARG A 293 -7.34 32.93 -4.58
N LEU A 294 -6.65 32.45 -5.60
CA LEU A 294 -7.18 31.56 -6.63
C LEU A 294 -6.45 30.22 -6.53
N PRO A 295 -7.16 29.08 -6.44
CA PRO A 295 -6.54 27.76 -6.42
C PRO A 295 -5.62 27.56 -7.63
N GLY A 296 -4.47 26.93 -7.42
CA GLY A 296 -3.46 26.69 -8.45
C GLY A 296 -2.49 27.86 -8.68
N ARG A 297 -2.72 29.05 -8.09
CA ARG A 297 -1.73 30.13 -8.09
C ARG A 297 -0.60 29.86 -7.11
N GLY A 298 0.61 30.21 -7.53
CA GLY A 298 1.81 30.04 -6.72
C GLY A 298 2.96 30.94 -7.14
N LEU A 299 4.12 30.69 -6.54
CA LEU A 299 5.39 31.37 -6.82
C LEU A 299 6.45 30.40 -7.33
N THR A 300 7.13 30.79 -8.40
CA THR A 300 8.34 30.09 -8.83
C THR A 300 9.47 30.35 -7.84
N ARG A 301 10.26 29.32 -7.54
CA ARG A 301 11.36 29.42 -6.55
C ARG A 301 12.46 30.39 -7.00
N ASP A 302 12.93 30.25 -8.24
CA ASP A 302 14.11 30.97 -8.72
C ASP A 302 13.79 32.40 -9.15
N THR A 303 12.71 32.59 -9.90
CA THR A 303 12.33 33.89 -10.47
C THR A 303 11.34 34.67 -9.61
N LYS A 304 10.75 34.05 -8.58
CA LYS A 304 9.75 34.66 -7.69
C LYS A 304 8.54 35.24 -8.45
N LEU A 305 8.21 34.63 -9.57
CA LEU A 305 7.13 35.04 -10.45
C LEU A 305 5.85 34.28 -10.11
N HIS A 306 4.72 34.91 -10.39
CA HIS A 306 3.43 34.26 -10.24
C HIS A 306 3.26 33.20 -11.33
N TYR A 307 2.78 32.03 -10.97
CA TYR A 307 2.34 31.02 -11.93
C TYR A 307 0.90 30.60 -11.65
N LEU A 308 0.26 29.99 -12.65
CA LEU A 308 -1.01 29.29 -12.52
C LEU A 308 -0.84 27.85 -13.04
N THR A 309 -1.25 26.90 -12.21
CA THR A 309 -1.22 25.46 -12.51
C THR A 309 -2.22 25.13 -13.61
N ALA A 310 -1.84 24.28 -14.56
CA ALA A 310 -2.76 23.78 -15.57
C ALA A 310 -3.77 22.79 -14.97
N LEU A 311 -4.95 22.67 -15.59
CA LEU A 311 -5.95 21.67 -15.22
C LEU A 311 -5.61 20.31 -15.82
N PRO A 312 -5.78 19.20 -15.07
CA PRO A 312 -5.54 17.84 -15.53
C PRO A 312 -6.65 17.34 -16.49
N ARG A 313 -6.84 18.03 -17.61
CA ARG A 313 -7.81 17.71 -18.67
C ARG A 313 -7.22 18.05 -20.04
N ILE A 314 -7.79 17.47 -21.10
CA ILE A 314 -7.30 17.57 -22.49
C ILE A 314 -8.42 17.94 -23.49
N ASP A 315 -9.53 18.48 -23.00
CA ASP A 315 -10.73 18.86 -23.75
C ASP A 315 -10.80 20.38 -24.05
N GLY A 316 -9.76 21.13 -23.67
CA GLY A 316 -9.66 22.58 -23.87
C GLY A 316 -10.55 23.45 -22.97
N VAL A 317 -11.28 22.87 -22.00
CA VAL A 317 -12.18 23.63 -21.12
C VAL A 317 -11.40 24.25 -19.94
N GLU A 318 -11.30 25.58 -19.92
CA GLU A 318 -10.56 26.35 -18.90
C GLU A 318 -11.34 26.56 -17.57
N SER A 319 -12.21 25.61 -17.20
CA SER A 319 -13.05 25.65 -15.99
C SER A 319 -12.74 24.52 -15.03
N ALA A 320 -12.86 24.80 -13.74
CA ALA A 320 -12.68 23.83 -12.66
C ALA A 320 -14.00 23.26 -12.13
N GLU A 321 -15.16 23.74 -12.61
CA GLU A 321 -16.49 23.32 -12.11
C GLU A 321 -16.81 21.86 -12.43
N ASP A 322 -16.47 21.41 -13.64
CA ASP A 322 -16.65 20.07 -14.20
C ASP A 322 -15.32 19.29 -14.27
N LEU A 323 -14.37 19.62 -13.38
CA LEU A 323 -13.03 19.05 -13.44
C LEU A 323 -13.00 17.52 -13.22
N THR A 324 -13.98 16.98 -12.49
CA THR A 324 -14.03 15.54 -12.23
C THR A 324 -14.31 14.76 -13.52
N GLU A 325 -15.24 15.27 -14.33
CA GLU A 325 -15.60 14.76 -15.65
C GLU A 325 -14.42 14.87 -16.61
N GLY A 326 -13.79 16.05 -16.72
CA GLY A 326 -12.64 16.25 -17.60
C GLY A 326 -11.43 15.35 -17.24
N VAL A 327 -11.20 15.09 -15.94
CA VAL A 327 -10.19 14.11 -15.50
C VAL A 327 -10.57 12.69 -15.90
N ALA A 328 -11.84 12.29 -15.72
CA ALA A 328 -12.30 10.96 -16.08
C ALA A 328 -12.17 10.70 -17.60
N GLU A 329 -12.50 11.70 -18.42
CA GLU A 329 -12.32 11.65 -19.88
C GLU A 329 -10.85 11.53 -20.29
N LEU A 330 -9.96 12.33 -19.68
CA LEU A 330 -8.51 12.20 -19.88
C LEU A 330 -8.03 10.78 -19.55
N VAL A 331 -8.43 10.24 -18.40
CA VAL A 331 -8.03 8.90 -17.96
C VAL A 331 -8.54 7.83 -18.94
N ALA A 332 -9.79 7.95 -19.39
CA ALA A 332 -10.36 7.06 -20.37
C ALA A 332 -9.60 7.11 -21.70
N ALA A 333 -9.29 8.30 -22.21
CA ALA A 333 -8.56 8.49 -23.46
C ALA A 333 -7.14 7.90 -23.40
N VAL A 334 -6.41 8.10 -22.29
CA VAL A 334 -5.08 7.50 -22.07
C VAL A 334 -5.17 5.98 -22.02
N LYS A 335 -6.17 5.44 -21.32
CA LYS A 335 -6.36 3.99 -21.17
C LYS A 335 -6.74 3.33 -22.49
N GLU A 336 -7.67 3.92 -23.25
CA GLU A 336 -8.10 3.40 -24.56
C GLU A 336 -6.96 3.41 -25.58
N SER A 337 -6.09 4.42 -25.50
CA SER A 337 -4.96 4.56 -26.43
C SER A 337 -3.78 3.65 -26.10
N TRP A 338 -3.73 2.98 -24.94
CA TRP A 338 -2.59 2.15 -24.53
C TRP A 338 -2.83 0.65 -24.77
N PRO A 339 -2.12 0.01 -25.73
CA PRO A 339 -2.30 -1.41 -26.02
C PRO A 339 -1.40 -2.35 -25.20
N GLY A 340 -0.44 -1.81 -24.46
CA GLY A 340 0.56 -2.59 -23.71
C GLY A 340 0.12 -3.01 -22.31
N PRO A 341 1.02 -3.66 -21.54
CA PRO A 341 0.77 -3.97 -20.14
C PRO A 341 0.66 -2.68 -19.31
N ALA A 342 -0.26 -2.67 -18.34
CA ALA A 342 -0.34 -1.61 -17.34
C ALA A 342 0.82 -1.69 -16.34
N ALA A 343 0.97 -0.66 -15.50
CA ALA A 343 1.91 -0.62 -14.41
C ALA A 343 1.67 -1.79 -13.42
N PRO A 344 2.73 -2.37 -12.84
CA PRO A 344 2.59 -3.44 -11.85
C PRO A 344 1.78 -2.98 -10.65
N ALA A 345 0.66 -3.67 -10.36
CA ALA A 345 -0.20 -3.31 -9.25
C ALA A 345 0.47 -3.56 -7.88
N VAL A 346 0.10 -2.78 -6.86
CA VAL A 346 0.49 -3.07 -5.47
C VAL A 346 -0.04 -4.45 -5.10
N ARG A 347 0.86 -5.40 -4.87
CA ARG A 347 0.50 -6.76 -4.48
C ARG A 347 -0.04 -6.73 -3.05
N MET A 348 -1.30 -7.12 -2.87
CA MET A 348 -1.94 -7.21 -1.56
C MET A 348 -1.90 -8.64 -1.05
N LEU A 349 -1.99 -8.82 0.28
CA LEU A 349 -2.26 -10.15 0.81
C LEU A 349 -3.64 -10.60 0.32
N PRO A 350 -3.75 -11.79 -0.28
CA PRO A 350 -5.01 -12.24 -0.87
C PRO A 350 -6.07 -12.45 0.23
N ALA A 351 -7.33 -12.20 -0.10
CA ALA A 351 -8.44 -12.41 0.84
C ALA A 351 -8.62 -13.91 1.17
N LYS A 352 -8.34 -14.77 0.19
CA LYS A 352 -8.28 -16.23 0.33
C LYS A 352 -7.00 -16.70 -0.35
N LEU A 353 -6.21 -17.50 0.35
CA LEU A 353 -4.97 -18.07 -0.17
C LEU A 353 -5.16 -19.58 -0.31
N PRO A 354 -5.34 -20.13 -1.51
CA PRO A 354 -5.40 -21.58 -1.69
C PRO A 354 -4.12 -22.26 -1.20
N VAL A 355 -4.24 -23.40 -0.51
CA VAL A 355 -3.08 -24.16 -0.04
C VAL A 355 -2.16 -24.61 -1.18
N THR A 356 -2.71 -24.77 -2.39
CA THR A 356 -2.01 -25.17 -3.61
C THR A 356 -1.03 -24.12 -4.13
N GLU A 357 -1.19 -22.85 -3.72
CA GLU A 357 -0.25 -21.77 -4.04
C GLU A 357 0.98 -21.78 -3.11
N LEU A 358 0.94 -22.55 -2.01
CA LEU A 358 2.07 -22.70 -1.11
C LEU A 358 3.01 -23.81 -1.57
N PRO A 359 4.33 -23.68 -1.32
CA PRO A 359 5.28 -24.77 -1.52
C PRO A 359 4.89 -26.03 -0.74
N ALA A 360 5.36 -27.20 -1.17
CA ALA A 360 5.19 -28.42 -0.38
C ALA A 360 5.93 -28.32 0.98
N PRO A 361 5.48 -29.02 2.04
CA PRO A 361 6.20 -29.06 3.31
C PRO A 361 7.64 -29.54 3.15
N GLU A 362 8.57 -28.88 3.84
CA GLU A 362 10.00 -29.14 3.73
C GLU A 362 10.53 -29.95 4.91
N ALA A 363 11.66 -30.61 4.68
CA ALA A 363 12.33 -31.45 5.68
C ALA A 363 13.84 -31.21 5.75
N PRO A 364 14.29 -29.97 5.99
CA PRO A 364 15.71 -29.67 5.99
C PRO A 364 16.42 -30.50 7.06
N LEU A 365 17.45 -31.25 6.66
CA LEU A 365 18.27 -32.09 7.55
C LEU A 365 17.47 -33.10 8.41
N GLY A 366 16.33 -33.59 7.90
CA GLY A 366 15.45 -34.52 8.63
C GLY A 366 14.46 -33.84 9.58
N GLY A 367 14.38 -32.51 9.55
CA GLY A 367 13.38 -31.70 10.26
C GLY A 367 11.99 -31.74 9.62
N PHE A 368 11.11 -30.85 10.08
CA PHE A 368 9.79 -30.63 9.47
C PHE A 368 9.37 -29.17 9.54
N ARG A 369 9.24 -28.54 8.37
CA ARG A 369 8.74 -27.18 8.20
C ARG A 369 7.46 -27.22 7.38
N MET A 370 6.41 -26.64 7.95
CA MET A 370 5.10 -26.54 7.31
C MET A 370 4.85 -25.10 6.85
N PRO A 371 4.40 -24.90 5.60
CA PRO A 371 3.96 -23.58 5.16
C PRO A 371 2.61 -23.24 5.80
N ILE A 372 2.51 -22.08 6.43
CA ILE A 372 1.27 -21.60 7.07
C ILE A 372 0.48 -20.69 6.11
N GLY A 373 1.19 -19.87 5.32
CA GLY A 373 0.59 -18.77 4.58
C GLY A 373 1.61 -17.82 3.99
N LEU A 374 1.17 -16.60 3.66
CA LEU A 374 2.03 -15.50 3.20
C LEU A 374 2.11 -14.39 4.25
N GLU A 375 3.25 -13.72 4.36
CA GLU A 375 3.41 -12.53 5.20
C GLU A 375 3.22 -11.20 4.46
N GLU A 376 2.85 -10.16 5.19
CA GLU A 376 2.45 -8.87 4.62
C GLU A 376 3.59 -8.08 3.97
N GLN A 377 4.87 -8.22 4.31
CA GLN A 377 5.94 -7.31 3.86
C GLN A 377 6.52 -7.65 2.49
N GLU A 378 6.85 -8.91 2.22
CA GLU A 378 7.41 -9.37 0.95
C GLU A 378 6.47 -10.34 0.21
N LEU A 379 5.32 -10.68 0.82
CA LEU A 379 4.44 -11.77 0.36
C LEU A 379 5.19 -13.10 0.24
N SER A 380 6.17 -13.29 1.11
CA SER A 380 6.96 -14.51 1.20
C SER A 380 6.21 -15.58 2.00
N THR A 381 6.51 -16.85 1.75
CA THR A 381 5.93 -17.96 2.51
C THR A 381 6.36 -17.92 3.96
N VAL A 382 5.39 -17.97 4.87
CA VAL A 382 5.58 -18.11 6.30
C VAL A 382 5.62 -19.58 6.66
N TRP A 383 6.71 -19.98 7.31
CA TRP A 383 6.94 -21.36 7.72
C TRP A 383 6.79 -21.51 9.23
N HIS A 384 6.18 -22.62 9.66
CA HIS A 384 6.31 -23.14 11.02
C HIS A 384 7.32 -24.27 11.03
N ASP A 385 8.42 -24.09 11.75
CA ASP A 385 9.44 -25.12 11.92
C ASP A 385 9.22 -25.88 13.23
N PHE A 386 8.77 -27.14 13.12
CA PHE A 386 8.55 -28.00 14.29
C PHE A 386 9.86 -28.47 14.94
N THR A 387 11.00 -28.33 14.25
CA THR A 387 12.33 -28.62 14.80
C THR A 387 12.83 -27.49 15.70
N GLU A 388 12.53 -26.23 15.36
CA GLU A 388 12.90 -25.07 16.18
C GLU A 388 11.86 -24.77 17.27
N THR A 389 10.58 -24.83 16.89
CA THR A 389 9.44 -24.57 17.77
C THR A 389 8.44 -25.72 17.66
N PRO A 390 8.47 -26.72 18.56
CA PRO A 390 7.72 -27.97 18.38
C PRO A 390 6.20 -27.84 18.45
N HIS A 391 5.69 -26.67 18.81
CA HIS A 391 4.29 -26.43 19.12
C HIS A 391 3.83 -25.13 18.49
N MET A 392 2.52 -24.99 18.36
CA MET A 392 1.87 -23.78 17.84
C MET A 392 0.56 -23.53 18.58
N VAL A 393 0.28 -22.27 18.89
CA VAL A 393 -0.99 -21.83 19.47
C VAL A 393 -1.72 -20.97 18.44
N VAL A 394 -3.03 -21.16 18.32
CA VAL A 394 -3.90 -20.39 17.43
C VAL A 394 -5.05 -19.83 18.25
N VAL A 395 -5.28 -18.52 18.17
CA VAL A 395 -6.35 -17.85 18.89
C VAL A 395 -7.18 -17.07 17.89
N GLY A 396 -8.50 -17.24 17.93
CA GLY A 396 -9.37 -16.58 16.98
C GLY A 396 -10.85 -16.72 17.34
N ASP A 397 -11.65 -15.78 16.89
CA ASP A 397 -13.09 -15.81 17.07
C ASP A 397 -13.74 -16.91 16.20
N THR A 398 -15.05 -17.07 16.33
CA THR A 398 -15.87 -17.93 15.49
C THR A 398 -15.62 -17.61 14.01
N GLU A 399 -15.51 -18.63 13.17
CA GLU A 399 -15.28 -18.51 11.71
C GLU A 399 -14.01 -17.74 11.28
N SER A 400 -13.05 -17.54 12.19
CA SER A 400 -11.79 -16.85 11.88
C SER A 400 -10.77 -17.69 11.11
N GLY A 401 -11.00 -19.01 10.96
CA GLY A 401 -10.10 -19.93 10.24
C GLY A 401 -9.28 -20.88 11.13
N LYS A 402 -9.56 -20.98 12.43
CA LYS A 402 -8.87 -21.87 13.38
C LYS A 402 -8.84 -23.33 12.93
N THR A 403 -10.02 -23.92 12.71
CA THR A 403 -10.19 -25.32 12.31
C THR A 403 -9.56 -25.58 10.94
N ASN A 404 -9.71 -24.65 9.99
CA ASN A 404 -9.03 -24.73 8.69
C ASN A 404 -7.50 -24.82 8.84
N LEU A 405 -6.88 -24.00 9.69
CA LEU A 405 -5.43 -24.08 9.92
C LEU A 405 -5.00 -25.43 10.52
N LEU A 406 -5.82 -26.02 11.42
CA LEU A 406 -5.58 -27.36 11.93
C LEU A 406 -5.68 -28.43 10.84
N ARG A 407 -6.64 -28.29 9.91
CA ARG A 407 -6.76 -29.19 8.74
C ARG A 407 -5.57 -29.04 7.80
N VAL A 408 -5.12 -27.81 7.51
CA VAL A 408 -3.89 -27.54 6.75
C VAL A 408 -2.70 -28.23 7.41
N ALA A 409 -2.60 -28.18 8.75
CA ALA A 409 -1.53 -28.85 9.46
C ALA A 409 -1.61 -30.37 9.39
N ALA A 410 -2.80 -30.95 9.52
CA ALA A 410 -3.00 -32.39 9.32
C ALA A 410 -2.56 -32.83 7.92
N GLN A 411 -2.98 -32.11 6.87
CA GLN A 411 -2.60 -32.42 5.49
C GLN A 411 -1.09 -32.30 5.28
N ALA A 412 -0.44 -31.27 5.82
CA ALA A 412 1.01 -31.11 5.72
C ALA A 412 1.78 -32.24 6.42
N ILE A 413 1.28 -32.71 7.58
CA ILE A 413 1.87 -33.85 8.30
C ILE A 413 1.75 -35.13 7.47
N MET A 414 0.57 -35.41 6.91
CA MET A 414 0.32 -36.62 6.11
C MET A 414 1.04 -36.61 4.76
N ASN A 415 1.25 -35.43 4.18
CA ASN A 415 2.06 -35.28 2.97
C ASN A 415 3.54 -35.53 3.25
N ARG A 416 4.00 -35.24 4.48
CA ARG A 416 5.40 -35.38 4.86
C ARG A 416 5.75 -36.77 5.39
N TYR A 417 4.90 -37.35 6.22
CA TYR A 417 5.17 -38.55 6.99
C TYR A 417 4.18 -39.64 6.63
N SER A 418 4.67 -40.87 6.54
CA SER A 418 3.81 -42.05 6.48
C SER A 418 3.13 -42.33 7.84
N PRO A 419 2.08 -43.17 7.90
CA PRO A 419 1.42 -43.52 9.16
C PRO A 419 2.36 -44.19 10.18
N ALA A 420 3.43 -44.84 9.71
CA ALA A 420 4.44 -45.47 10.57
C ALA A 420 5.40 -44.44 11.21
N GLU A 421 5.56 -43.26 10.58
CA GLU A 421 6.46 -42.19 11.02
C GLU A 421 5.76 -41.11 11.83
N ALA A 422 4.45 -40.90 11.62
CA ALA A 422 3.65 -39.95 12.36
C ALA A 422 2.26 -40.48 12.70
N ARG A 423 1.82 -40.24 13.94
CA ARG A 423 0.45 -40.47 14.42
C ARG A 423 -0.17 -39.16 14.83
N ILE A 424 -1.46 -38.99 14.54
CA ILE A 424 -2.23 -37.78 14.85
C ILE A 424 -3.29 -38.14 15.90
N MET A 425 -3.27 -37.42 17.03
CA MET A 425 -4.35 -37.43 18.02
C MET A 425 -5.21 -36.18 17.83
N VAL A 426 -6.50 -36.38 17.59
CA VAL A 426 -7.45 -35.28 17.34
C VAL A 426 -8.32 -35.08 18.58
N VAL A 427 -8.32 -33.87 19.12
CA VAL A 427 -9.19 -33.43 20.20
C VAL A 427 -10.15 -32.42 19.60
N ASP A 428 -11.36 -32.88 19.29
CA ASP A 428 -12.36 -32.12 18.55
C ASP A 428 -13.76 -32.50 19.03
N TYR A 429 -14.38 -31.59 19.76
CA TYR A 429 -15.69 -31.78 20.36
C TYR A 429 -16.82 -31.49 19.37
N ARG A 430 -16.55 -30.79 18.26
CA ARG A 430 -17.53 -30.42 17.22
C ARG A 430 -17.55 -31.39 16.03
N ARG A 431 -16.53 -32.26 15.93
CA ARG A 431 -16.37 -33.31 14.90
C ARG A 431 -16.11 -32.79 13.48
N GLU A 432 -15.56 -31.59 13.36
CA GLU A 432 -15.23 -30.97 12.07
C GLU A 432 -13.79 -31.26 11.60
N LEU A 433 -12.87 -31.54 12.53
CA LEU A 433 -11.45 -31.79 12.26
C LEU A 433 -11.15 -33.28 12.11
N VAL A 434 -11.90 -34.13 12.81
CA VAL A 434 -11.67 -35.60 12.81
C VAL A 434 -11.76 -36.20 11.41
N GLU A 435 -12.67 -35.70 10.56
CA GLU A 435 -12.88 -36.16 9.19
C GLU A 435 -11.69 -35.89 8.27
N ALA A 436 -10.88 -34.86 8.57
CA ALA A 436 -9.69 -34.52 7.79
C ALA A 436 -8.49 -35.47 8.03
N VAL A 437 -8.58 -36.38 9.02
CA VAL A 437 -7.50 -37.31 9.37
C VAL A 437 -7.99 -38.75 9.16
N PRO A 438 -7.47 -39.49 8.15
CA PRO A 438 -7.79 -40.89 7.93
C PRO A 438 -7.49 -41.79 9.14
N ASP A 439 -8.24 -42.89 9.28
CA ASP A 439 -8.09 -43.84 10.40
C ASP A 439 -6.67 -44.41 10.51
N GLU A 440 -5.96 -44.56 9.39
CA GLU A 440 -4.60 -45.05 9.39
C GLU A 440 -3.63 -44.12 10.13
N TYR A 441 -3.82 -42.79 10.12
CA TYR A 441 -2.98 -41.83 10.85
C TYR A 441 -3.48 -41.60 12.29
N ARG A 442 -4.75 -41.88 12.54
CA ARG A 442 -5.46 -41.54 13.77
C ARG A 442 -5.04 -42.45 14.92
N LEU A 443 -4.42 -41.87 15.97
CA LEU A 443 -4.13 -42.60 17.21
C LEU A 443 -5.38 -42.79 18.07
N GLY A 444 -6.30 -41.83 17.98
CA GLY A 444 -7.55 -41.78 18.72
C GLY A 444 -8.22 -40.42 18.56
N HIS A 445 -9.52 -40.37 18.83
CA HIS A 445 -10.33 -39.16 18.87
C HIS A 445 -11.04 -39.07 20.22
N ALA A 446 -10.92 -37.92 20.88
CA ALA A 446 -11.55 -37.70 22.17
C ALA A 446 -12.83 -36.86 22.02
N VAL A 447 -13.99 -37.48 22.27
CA VAL A 447 -15.31 -36.81 22.34
C VAL A 447 -15.75 -36.47 23.76
N SER A 448 -15.03 -36.96 24.77
CA SER A 448 -15.30 -36.72 26.18
C SER A 448 -13.99 -36.47 26.93
N ILE A 449 -14.10 -35.82 28.07
CA ILE A 449 -12.92 -35.46 28.86
C ILE A 449 -12.22 -36.67 29.49
N ASP A 450 -12.95 -37.73 29.82
CA ASP A 450 -12.36 -38.95 30.39
C ASP A 450 -11.60 -39.73 29.31
N ALA A 451 -12.19 -39.85 28.11
CA ALA A 451 -11.48 -40.42 26.96
C ALA A 451 -10.23 -39.62 26.60
N LEU A 452 -10.30 -38.28 26.71
CA LEU A 452 -9.14 -37.41 26.51
C LEU A 452 -8.05 -37.68 27.57
N LYS A 453 -8.41 -37.77 28.85
CA LYS A 453 -7.46 -38.07 29.94
C LYS A 453 -6.76 -39.40 29.72
N ASP A 454 -7.49 -40.42 29.30
CA ASP A 454 -6.93 -41.75 29.02
C ASP A 454 -5.95 -41.71 27.84
N LEU A 455 -6.32 -41.07 26.72
CA LEU A 455 -5.47 -40.92 25.55
C LEU A 455 -4.20 -40.12 25.87
N VAL A 456 -4.34 -38.99 26.56
CA VAL A 456 -3.21 -38.15 26.97
C VAL A 456 -2.30 -38.88 27.95
N SER A 457 -2.85 -39.63 28.90
CA SER A 457 -2.06 -40.45 29.83
C SER A 457 -1.32 -41.59 29.12
N GLY A 458 -1.92 -42.17 28.08
CA GLY A 458 -1.26 -43.10 27.17
C GLY A 458 -0.08 -42.45 26.42
N ALA A 459 -0.33 -41.28 25.81
CA ALA A 459 0.68 -40.51 25.11
C ALA A 459 1.85 -40.10 26.03
N ALA A 460 1.57 -39.62 27.24
CA ALA A 460 2.58 -39.22 28.21
C ALA A 460 3.49 -40.40 28.62
N ARG A 461 2.92 -41.59 28.83
CA ARG A 461 3.71 -42.80 29.09
C ARG A 461 4.64 -43.16 27.93
N ALA A 462 4.14 -43.07 26.70
CA ALA A 462 4.93 -43.33 25.49
C ALA A 462 6.03 -42.28 25.25
N VAL A 463 5.80 -41.02 25.64
CA VAL A 463 6.78 -39.94 25.53
C VAL A 463 7.82 -40.01 26.65
N THR A 464 7.43 -40.42 27.85
CA THR A 464 8.34 -40.59 28.99
C THR A 464 9.44 -41.61 28.68
N SER A 465 9.14 -42.69 27.98
CA SER A 465 10.15 -43.68 27.55
C SER A 465 11.12 -43.18 26.49
N ARG A 466 10.84 -42.01 25.86
CA ARG A 466 11.70 -41.36 24.86
C ARG A 466 12.61 -40.30 25.46
N LEU A 467 12.50 -40.01 26.76
CA LEU A 467 13.37 -39.02 27.40
C LEU A 467 14.85 -39.43 27.28
N PRO A 468 15.74 -38.49 26.91
CA PRO A 468 17.15 -38.80 26.75
C PRO A 468 17.77 -39.21 28.10
N GLY A 469 18.54 -40.30 28.08
CA GLY A 469 19.36 -40.73 29.20
C GLY A 469 20.62 -39.86 29.38
N PRO A 470 21.37 -40.05 30.48
CA PRO A 470 22.59 -39.29 30.77
C PRO A 470 23.72 -39.54 29.75
N ASP A 471 23.62 -40.59 28.94
CA ASP A 471 24.56 -40.99 27.89
C ASP A 471 24.35 -40.25 26.56
N ILE A 472 23.25 -39.50 26.41
CA ILE A 472 22.94 -38.77 25.18
C ILE A 472 23.70 -37.44 25.12
N THR A 473 24.62 -37.32 24.17
CA THR A 473 25.37 -36.08 23.96
C THR A 473 24.48 -34.97 23.37
N PRO A 474 24.81 -33.68 23.58
CA PRO A 474 24.08 -32.56 22.98
C PRO A 474 24.02 -32.59 21.45
N ALA A 475 25.04 -33.14 20.78
CA ALA A 475 25.06 -33.29 19.33
C ALA A 475 24.08 -34.38 18.85
N ARG A 476 23.95 -35.46 19.62
CA ARG A 476 22.99 -36.54 19.36
C ARG A 476 21.55 -36.14 19.72
N MET A 477 21.37 -35.29 20.72
CA MET A 477 20.08 -34.73 21.12
C MET A 477 19.32 -34.10 19.95
N ARG A 478 20.01 -33.29 19.13
CA ARG A 478 19.43 -32.65 17.93
C ARG A 478 18.95 -33.63 16.86
N LYS A 479 19.49 -34.84 16.82
CA LYS A 479 19.13 -35.87 15.83
C LYS A 479 17.90 -36.69 16.24
N ALA A 480 17.55 -36.70 17.53
CA ALA A 480 16.44 -37.49 18.07
C ALA A 480 16.50 -38.99 17.68
N ASP A 481 17.70 -39.59 17.61
CA ASP A 481 17.92 -40.93 17.02
C ASP A 481 18.03 -42.09 18.04
N TRP A 482 17.82 -41.84 19.34
CA TRP A 482 17.93 -42.87 20.39
C TRP A 482 16.63 -43.64 20.66
N TRP A 483 15.51 -43.21 20.08
CA TRP A 483 14.23 -43.88 20.17
C TRP A 483 13.68 -44.17 18.78
N ASN A 484 12.81 -45.17 18.69
CA ASN A 484 12.15 -45.56 17.45
C ASN A 484 10.63 -45.46 17.61
N GLY A 485 9.95 -45.19 16.50
CA GLY A 485 8.49 -45.14 16.43
C GLY A 485 7.98 -43.81 15.87
N PRO A 486 6.65 -43.65 15.78
CA PRO A 486 6.08 -42.47 15.18
C PRO A 486 6.19 -41.24 16.09
N ARG A 487 6.41 -40.08 15.47
CA ARG A 487 6.16 -38.77 16.08
C ARG A 487 4.68 -38.62 16.36
N LEU A 488 4.33 -37.97 17.47
CA LEU A 488 2.96 -37.74 17.88
C LEU A 488 2.61 -36.26 17.64
N PHE A 489 1.65 -36.01 16.77
CA PHE A 489 1.03 -34.71 16.59
C PHE A 489 -0.32 -34.68 17.28
N ILE A 490 -0.54 -33.70 18.15
CA ILE A 490 -1.77 -33.52 18.90
C ILE A 490 -2.44 -32.25 18.40
N LEU A 491 -3.55 -32.42 17.69
CA LEU A 491 -4.36 -31.31 17.17
C LEU A 491 -5.53 -31.10 18.12
N VAL A 492 -5.56 -29.95 18.77
CA VAL A 492 -6.60 -29.58 19.73
C VAL A 492 -7.39 -28.43 19.15
N ASP A 493 -8.65 -28.67 18.80
CA ASP A 493 -9.56 -27.62 18.36
C ASP A 493 -10.44 -27.14 19.51
N ASP A 494 -10.73 -25.83 19.54
CA ASP A 494 -11.52 -25.15 20.57
C ASP A 494 -11.17 -25.60 22.00
N TYR A 495 -9.91 -25.42 22.40
CA TYR A 495 -9.40 -25.84 23.71
C TYR A 495 -10.22 -25.30 24.89
N ASP A 496 -10.85 -24.12 24.74
CA ASP A 496 -11.76 -23.54 25.73
C ASP A 496 -12.99 -24.41 26.02
N MET A 497 -13.41 -25.28 25.10
CA MET A 497 -14.49 -26.25 25.32
C MET A 497 -14.05 -27.47 26.15
N VAL A 498 -12.74 -27.71 26.26
CA VAL A 498 -12.17 -28.84 27.01
C VAL A 498 -12.16 -28.47 28.51
N GLY A 499 -13.35 -28.27 29.09
CA GLY A 499 -13.62 -27.71 30.43
C GLY A 499 -12.41 -27.64 31.38
N THR A 500 -11.69 -26.52 31.35
CA THR A 500 -10.41 -26.37 32.04
C THR A 500 -10.61 -25.76 33.43
N GLY A 501 -10.00 -26.39 34.44
CA GLY A 501 -10.01 -25.88 35.81
C GLY A 501 -8.96 -26.59 36.66
N PRO A 502 -8.71 -26.15 37.90
CA PRO A 502 -7.68 -26.76 38.77
C PRO A 502 -7.90 -28.26 39.00
N MET A 503 -9.16 -28.71 38.98
CA MET A 503 -9.55 -30.12 39.13
C MET A 503 -9.68 -30.87 37.79
N ASN A 504 -9.41 -30.19 36.67
CA ASN A 504 -9.69 -30.71 35.34
C ASN A 504 -8.63 -30.24 34.33
N ALA A 505 -7.47 -30.89 34.40
CA ALA A 505 -6.29 -30.59 33.58
C ALA A 505 -5.87 -31.82 32.75
N PRO A 506 -6.58 -32.15 31.65
CA PRO A 506 -6.32 -33.38 30.89
C PRO A 506 -4.90 -33.46 30.30
N PHE A 507 -4.28 -32.32 30.02
CA PHE A 507 -2.93 -32.22 29.46
C PHE A 507 -1.80 -32.13 30.50
N GLU A 508 -2.12 -32.14 31.79
CA GLU A 508 -1.11 -32.08 32.87
C GLU A 508 0.03 -33.11 32.71
N PRO A 509 -0.23 -34.38 32.33
CA PRO A 509 0.83 -35.37 32.15
C PRO A 509 1.86 -35.02 31.06
N LEU A 510 1.54 -34.11 30.12
CA LEU A 510 2.41 -33.74 29.01
C LEU A 510 3.27 -32.49 29.27
N LEU A 511 2.92 -31.66 30.27
CA LEU A 511 3.50 -30.33 30.46
C LEU A 511 5.03 -30.35 30.65
N ASN A 512 5.55 -31.38 31.31
CA ASN A 512 6.98 -31.53 31.56
C ASN A 512 7.77 -31.95 30.31
N HIS A 513 7.10 -32.47 29.28
CA HIS A 513 7.73 -32.93 28.05
C HIS A 513 7.76 -31.87 26.94
N LEU A 514 6.93 -30.82 27.04
CA LEU A 514 6.80 -29.78 26.01
C LEU A 514 8.13 -29.04 25.72
N ALA A 515 9.01 -28.91 26.71
CA ALA A 515 10.30 -28.27 26.53
C ALA A 515 11.26 -29.06 25.60
N LEU A 516 11.06 -30.37 25.47
CA LEU A 516 11.85 -31.27 24.62
C LEU A 516 10.98 -31.83 23.48
N GLY A 517 9.98 -31.07 23.04
CA GLY A 517 8.92 -31.55 22.15
C GLY A 517 9.48 -32.22 20.87
N TRP A 518 10.45 -31.60 20.21
CA TRP A 518 11.06 -32.16 19.01
C TRP A 518 11.87 -33.43 19.29
N GLU A 519 12.66 -33.43 20.36
CA GLU A 519 13.57 -34.51 20.75
C GLU A 519 12.81 -35.78 21.11
N VAL A 520 11.68 -35.66 21.82
CA VAL A 520 10.85 -36.81 22.22
C VAL A 520 9.72 -37.10 21.23
N GLY A 521 9.63 -36.31 20.15
CA GLY A 521 8.66 -36.49 19.07
C GLY A 521 7.21 -36.23 19.49
N ILE A 522 6.96 -35.17 20.26
CA ILE A 522 5.63 -34.67 20.59
C ILE A 522 5.44 -33.24 20.10
N HIS A 523 4.35 -33.02 19.38
CA HIS A 523 3.98 -31.73 18.79
C HIS A 523 2.53 -31.40 19.15
N LEU A 524 2.27 -30.17 19.56
CA LEU A 524 0.94 -29.71 19.96
C LEU A 524 0.57 -28.51 19.09
N ILE A 525 -0.58 -28.59 18.44
CA ILE A 525 -1.20 -27.46 17.74
C ILE A 525 -2.54 -27.21 18.41
N VAL A 526 -2.64 -26.10 19.14
CA VAL A 526 -3.77 -25.83 20.03
C VAL A 526 -4.51 -24.60 19.54
N SER A 527 -5.76 -24.77 19.15
CA SER A 527 -6.68 -23.67 18.84
C SER A 527 -7.51 -23.31 20.07
N ARG A 528 -7.88 -22.02 20.18
CA ARG A 528 -8.78 -21.51 21.21
C ARG A 528 -9.66 -20.40 20.65
N SER A 529 -10.91 -20.34 21.10
CA SER A 529 -11.76 -19.18 20.92
C SER A 529 -11.13 -17.89 21.47
N ALA A 530 -11.40 -16.77 20.78
CA ALA A 530 -11.05 -15.43 21.25
C ALA A 530 -11.80 -15.07 22.54
N ALA A 531 -12.99 -15.63 22.77
CA ALA A 531 -13.82 -15.33 23.92
C ALA A 531 -13.10 -15.66 25.23
N GLY A 532 -12.85 -14.64 26.05
CA GLY A 532 -12.13 -14.78 27.32
C GLY A 532 -10.66 -15.17 27.16
N ALA A 533 -10.08 -15.03 25.97
CA ALA A 533 -8.70 -15.44 25.69
C ALA A 533 -7.68 -14.72 26.59
N GLY A 534 -7.92 -13.45 26.94
CA GLY A 534 -7.03 -12.70 27.84
C GLY A 534 -6.82 -13.36 29.22
N ARG A 535 -7.85 -14.02 29.78
CA ARG A 535 -7.71 -14.84 31.00
C ARG A 535 -7.27 -16.27 30.67
N GLY A 536 -7.77 -16.82 29.57
CA GLY A 536 -7.52 -18.18 29.11
C GLY A 536 -6.05 -18.50 28.84
N MET A 537 -5.25 -17.51 28.42
CA MET A 537 -3.80 -17.70 28.23
C MET A 537 -3.06 -18.08 29.53
N GLY A 538 -3.66 -17.84 30.70
CA GLY A 538 -3.11 -18.25 32.00
C GLY A 538 -3.37 -19.72 32.38
N GLU A 539 -4.18 -20.45 31.62
CA GLU A 539 -4.47 -21.86 31.87
C GLU A 539 -3.20 -22.73 31.71
N ALA A 540 -3.10 -23.82 32.47
CA ALA A 540 -1.85 -24.54 32.67
C ALA A 540 -1.13 -24.95 31.36
N LEU A 541 -1.87 -25.47 30.37
CA LEU A 541 -1.33 -25.86 29.07
C LEU A 541 -0.82 -24.65 28.28
N LEU A 542 -1.67 -23.63 28.06
CA LEU A 542 -1.31 -22.46 27.27
C LEU A 542 -0.18 -21.67 27.91
N ARG A 543 -0.21 -21.51 29.25
CA ARG A 543 0.89 -20.91 30.01
C ARG A 543 2.19 -21.65 29.77
N ARG A 544 2.17 -22.99 29.85
CA ARG A 544 3.37 -23.81 29.62
C ARG A 544 3.88 -23.71 28.19
N LEU A 545 2.99 -23.67 27.19
CA LEU A 545 3.35 -23.46 25.79
C LEU A 545 4.04 -22.10 25.58
N LEU A 546 3.53 -21.04 26.22
CA LEU A 546 4.15 -19.71 26.17
C LEU A 546 5.53 -19.69 26.87
N GLU A 547 5.69 -20.38 28.00
CA GLU A 547 6.99 -20.51 28.71
C GLU A 547 8.08 -21.16 27.84
N VAL A 548 7.71 -22.10 26.96
CA VAL A 548 8.64 -22.74 26.01
C VAL A 548 8.78 -21.96 24.69
N ASN A 549 8.32 -20.71 24.63
CA ASN A 549 8.39 -19.80 23.48
C ASN A 549 7.65 -20.29 22.23
N THR A 550 6.51 -20.97 22.42
CA THR A 550 5.64 -21.40 21.33
C THR A 550 5.14 -20.20 20.51
N PRO A 551 5.27 -20.20 19.18
CA PRO A 551 4.64 -19.21 18.30
C PRO A 551 3.13 -19.22 18.45
N THR A 552 2.54 -18.03 18.50
CA THR A 552 1.09 -17.84 18.63
C THR A 552 0.55 -17.07 17.45
N LEU A 553 -0.36 -17.67 16.69
CA LEU A 553 -1.10 -17.00 15.64
C LEU A 553 -2.40 -16.41 16.21
N LEU A 554 -2.51 -15.09 16.18
CA LEU A 554 -3.70 -14.36 16.58
C LEU A 554 -4.51 -13.98 15.33
N LEU A 555 -5.58 -14.72 15.06
CA LEU A 555 -6.54 -14.43 13.98
C LEU A 555 -7.48 -13.28 14.38
N SER A 556 -8.62 -13.13 13.69
CA SER A 556 -9.67 -12.18 14.07
C SER A 556 -10.09 -12.36 15.53
N CYS A 557 -10.04 -11.30 16.33
CA CYS A 557 -10.44 -11.28 17.74
C CYS A 557 -11.12 -9.94 18.04
N PRO A 558 -12.35 -9.90 18.58
CA PRO A 558 -13.02 -8.64 18.88
C PRO A 558 -12.19 -7.70 19.76
N PRO A 559 -12.15 -6.38 19.48
CA PRO A 559 -11.45 -5.42 20.33
C PRO A 559 -11.93 -5.37 21.80
N SER A 560 -13.13 -5.89 22.07
CA SER A 560 -13.71 -6.02 23.41
C SER A 560 -12.95 -7.00 24.32
N GLU A 561 -12.21 -7.95 23.74
CA GLU A 561 -11.39 -8.91 24.50
C GLU A 561 -10.13 -8.25 25.10
N GLY A 562 -9.81 -7.02 24.69
CA GLY A 562 -8.66 -6.28 25.21
C GLY A 562 -7.33 -6.87 24.73
N PHE A 563 -6.36 -6.93 25.63
CA PHE A 563 -5.02 -7.48 25.36
C PHE A 563 -5.05 -9.01 25.45
N ILE A 564 -4.66 -9.68 24.36
CA ILE A 564 -4.66 -11.16 24.30
C ILE A 564 -3.27 -11.70 24.61
N LEU A 565 -2.23 -11.16 23.95
CA LEU A 565 -0.86 -11.62 24.08
C LEU A 565 0.10 -10.43 24.15
N GLY A 566 0.73 -10.24 25.31
CA GLY A 566 1.62 -9.10 25.55
C GLY A 566 0.90 -7.77 25.33
N SER A 567 1.42 -6.93 24.42
CA SER A 567 0.85 -5.63 24.06
C SER A 567 -0.13 -5.68 22.88
N LEU A 568 -0.49 -6.87 22.36
CA LEU A 568 -1.39 -7.00 21.22
C LEU A 568 -2.84 -7.01 21.67
N LYS A 569 -3.59 -6.02 21.18
CA LYS A 569 -5.04 -5.90 21.36
C LYS A 569 -5.78 -6.65 20.25
N GLY A 570 -6.92 -7.26 20.59
CA GLY A 570 -7.83 -7.86 19.61
C GLY A 570 -8.24 -6.88 18.51
N ARG A 571 -8.31 -7.37 17.27
CA ARG A 571 -8.82 -6.66 16.09
C ARG A 571 -9.70 -7.58 15.26
N ASN A 572 -10.74 -7.01 14.67
CA ASN A 572 -11.54 -7.71 13.66
C ASN A 572 -10.71 -7.81 12.37
N LEU A 573 -10.51 -9.03 11.90
CA LEU A 573 -9.76 -9.33 10.69
C LEU A 573 -10.60 -10.25 9.78
N PRO A 574 -10.36 -10.24 8.46
CA PRO A 574 -10.94 -11.23 7.56
C PRO A 574 -10.54 -12.68 7.96
N PRO A 575 -11.32 -13.70 7.57
CA PRO A 575 -10.97 -15.09 7.81
C PRO A 575 -9.57 -15.46 7.28
N GLY A 576 -8.80 -16.20 8.07
CA GLY A 576 -7.42 -16.57 7.77
C GLY A 576 -6.39 -15.45 7.91
N ARG A 577 -6.81 -14.19 8.08
CA ARG A 577 -5.92 -13.08 8.37
C ARG A 577 -5.57 -13.08 9.86
N GLY A 578 -4.29 -12.94 10.18
CA GLY A 578 -3.83 -12.92 11.57
C GLY A 578 -2.48 -12.26 11.76
N THR A 579 -2.04 -12.20 13.02
CA THR A 579 -0.71 -11.79 13.42
C THR A 579 0.01 -12.98 14.02
N LEU A 580 1.06 -13.46 13.35
CA LEU A 580 1.97 -14.47 13.89
C LEU A 580 2.93 -13.79 14.87
N VAL A 581 2.85 -14.19 16.13
CA VAL A 581 3.67 -13.67 17.22
C VAL A 581 4.73 -14.68 17.57
N THR A 582 5.99 -14.27 17.40
CA THR A 582 7.17 -15.00 17.86
C THR A 582 7.87 -14.18 18.94
N ARG A 583 8.82 -14.76 19.65
CA ARG A 583 9.62 -14.03 20.65
C ARG A 583 10.32 -12.79 20.10
N ARG A 584 10.66 -12.79 18.80
CA ARG A 584 11.49 -11.75 18.17
C ARG A 584 10.69 -10.70 17.40
N LYS A 585 9.56 -11.10 16.80
CA LYS A 585 8.75 -10.23 15.95
C LYS A 585 7.29 -10.66 15.91
N SER A 586 6.44 -9.69 15.61
CA SER A 586 5.06 -9.89 15.21
C SER A 586 4.95 -9.63 13.71
N THR A 587 4.32 -10.53 12.97
CA THR A 587 4.21 -10.45 11.51
C THR A 587 2.76 -10.67 11.13
N GLN A 588 2.20 -9.79 10.31
CA GLN A 588 0.85 -9.96 9.77
C GLN A 588 0.90 -10.99 8.62
N VAL A 589 -0.05 -11.92 8.63
CA VAL A 589 -0.06 -13.08 7.74
C VAL A 589 -1.47 -13.36 7.22
N GLN A 590 -1.55 -13.90 6.02
CA GLN A 590 -2.74 -14.59 5.50
C GLN A 590 -2.46 -16.09 5.50
N THR A 591 -3.19 -16.87 6.28
CA THR A 591 -3.07 -18.33 6.28
C THR A 591 -3.69 -18.94 5.03
N ALA A 592 -3.15 -20.09 4.61
CA ALA A 592 -3.76 -20.89 3.56
C ALA A 592 -5.14 -21.40 3.97
N ALA A 593 -5.99 -21.56 2.97
CA ALA A 593 -7.30 -22.18 3.03
C ALA A 593 -7.26 -23.47 2.21
N LEU A 594 -7.77 -24.55 2.78
CA LEU A 594 -8.17 -25.70 1.98
C LEU A 594 -9.42 -25.30 1.18
N GLU A 595 -9.53 -25.79 -0.05
CA GLU A 595 -10.82 -25.72 -0.74
C GLU A 595 -11.79 -26.54 0.11
N ASP A 596 -12.92 -25.93 0.49
CA ASP A 596 -14.04 -26.73 0.98
C ASP A 596 -14.40 -27.66 -0.18
N ASP A 597 -14.45 -28.98 0.06
CA ASP A 597 -15.23 -29.90 -0.76
C ASP A 597 -16.69 -29.42 -0.65
N ALA A 598 -17.03 -28.35 -1.36
CA ALA A 598 -18.39 -27.96 -1.63
C ALA A 598 -18.94 -29.10 -2.47
N GLY A 599 -19.62 -30.03 -1.79
CA GLY A 599 -20.33 -31.11 -2.43
C GLY A 599 -21.18 -30.61 -3.60
N GLU A 600 -21.25 -31.44 -4.63
CA GLU A 600 -22.29 -31.41 -5.65
C GLU A 600 -23.70 -31.24 -5.06
#